data_AF-A0A964YZP5-F1
#
_entry.id   AF-A0A964YZP5-F1
#
_cell.length_a   1.000
_cell.length_b   1.000
_cell.length_c   1.000
_cell.angle_alpha   90.00
_cell.angle_beta   90.00
_cell.angle_gamma   90.00
#
_symmetry.space_group_name_H-M   'P 1'
#
loop_
_entity.id
_entity.type
_entity.pdbx_description
1 polymer ?
#
loop_
_entity_poly.entity_id
_entity_poly.type
_entity_poly.pdbx_seq_one_letter_code
_entity_poly.pdbx_strand_id
1 'polypeptide(L)'
;INKTILVTVILTALISSVATFGLTYLFTNNSSSSTSTATSGQVALTEDELKAAVIKLNTVVYWAGPLENAKYTLTMNEAGAAFIRYLPNGEGANDTAKKYLTVATYMVNAAYDAVKAAGNEQDGIGLTTADGAAVYYNKNSASNVYMAYPGQDLQIEVFDPTPGRALQLVNTTGLLKPVR
;
A
#
# COMPACT_ATOMS: atom_id res chain seq x y z
N ILE A 1 -38.37 25.35 -2.13
CA ILE A 1 -37.15 24.93 -1.42
C ILE A 1 -37.14 23.41 -1.46
N ASN A 2 -36.32 22.79 -2.30
CA ASN A 2 -36.01 21.36 -2.27
C ASN A 2 -34.68 21.17 -3.01
N LYS A 3 -33.59 20.97 -2.28
CA LYS A 3 -32.30 20.54 -2.83
C LYS A 3 -31.99 19.17 -2.24
N THR A 4 -32.30 18.14 -3.02
CA THR A 4 -31.81 16.79 -2.81
C THR A 4 -30.30 16.82 -3.02
N ILE A 5 -29.52 16.71 -1.94
CA ILE A 5 -28.06 16.63 -2.01
C ILE A 5 -27.71 15.18 -2.35
N LEU A 6 -27.42 14.94 -3.62
CA LEU A 6 -26.76 13.72 -4.08
C LEU A 6 -25.33 13.75 -3.53
N VAL A 7 -25.05 12.93 -2.53
CA VAL A 7 -23.69 12.65 -2.06
C VAL A 7 -23.09 11.63 -3.02
N THR A 8 -22.42 12.10 -4.05
CA THR A 8 -21.60 11.26 -4.92
C THR A 8 -20.27 11.02 -4.22
N VAL A 9 -20.10 9.86 -3.57
CA VAL A 9 -18.77 9.38 -3.16
C VAL A 9 -18.08 8.91 -4.43
N ILE A 10 -17.19 9.75 -4.97
CA ILE A 10 -16.36 9.36 -6.10
C ILE A 10 -15.26 8.44 -5.54
N LEU A 11 -15.49 7.13 -5.61
CA LEU A 11 -14.45 6.13 -5.42
C LEU A 11 -13.59 6.15 -6.69
N THR A 12 -12.64 7.06 -6.79
CA THR A 12 -11.69 7.06 -7.90
C THR A 12 -10.78 5.85 -7.74
N ALA A 13 -10.94 4.87 -8.64
CA ALA A 13 -9.89 3.93 -8.96
C ALA A 13 -8.70 4.73 -9.53
N LEU A 14 -7.80 5.19 -8.65
CA LEU A 14 -6.58 5.88 -9.05
C LEU A 14 -5.66 4.87 -9.73
N ILE A 15 -5.83 4.73 -11.04
CA ILE A 15 -4.79 4.20 -11.92
C ILE A 15 -3.73 5.30 -12.01
N SER A 16 -2.88 5.42 -11.00
CA SER A 16 -1.83 6.43 -10.99
C SER A 16 -0.70 5.99 -11.94
N SER A 17 -0.75 6.48 -13.17
CA SER A 17 0.44 6.65 -14.00
C SER A 17 1.30 7.75 -13.36
N VAL A 18 2.31 7.39 -12.57
CA VAL A 18 3.28 8.37 -12.10
C VAL A 18 4.36 8.52 -13.16
N ALA A 19 4.22 9.56 -13.97
CA ALA A 19 5.32 10.15 -14.72
C ALA A 19 5.80 11.40 -13.96
N THR A 20 7.00 11.38 -13.36
CA THR A 20 7.78 12.61 -13.18
C THR A 20 9.28 12.34 -12.94
N PHE A 21 10.07 12.90 -13.85
CA PHE A 21 11.40 13.52 -13.75
C PHE A 21 12.44 13.00 -12.75
N GLY A 22 13.61 12.66 -13.29
CA GLY A 22 14.82 12.41 -12.50
C GLY A 22 15.53 13.68 -12.06
N LEU A 23 16.35 13.52 -11.01
CA LEU A 23 17.72 14.03 -10.97
C LEU A 23 18.51 13.28 -9.87
N THR A 24 19.69 12.82 -10.25
CA THR A 24 20.73 12.12 -9.48
C THR A 24 21.10 12.81 -8.17
N TYR A 25 21.40 12.06 -7.11
CA TYR A 25 22.53 12.38 -6.24
C TYR A 25 23.22 11.12 -5.69
N LEU A 26 24.52 11.08 -5.95
CA LEU A 26 25.52 10.13 -5.48
C LEU A 26 25.75 10.32 -3.98
N PHE A 27 26.05 9.22 -3.29
CA PHE A 27 26.39 9.20 -1.87
C PHE A 27 27.70 9.99 -1.61
N THR A 28 27.56 11.20 -1.07
CA THR A 28 28.65 11.91 -0.38
C THR A 28 28.14 12.44 0.95
N ASN A 29 28.80 12.02 2.04
CA ASN A 29 28.58 12.50 3.41
C ASN A 29 28.73 14.03 3.51
N ASN A 30 27.69 14.76 3.96
CA ASN A 30 27.76 15.68 5.11
C ASN A 30 26.39 16.34 5.41
N SER A 31 25.95 16.21 6.66
CA SER A 31 25.07 17.06 7.47
C SER A 31 24.04 18.04 6.85
N SER A 32 22.79 17.80 7.26
CA SER A 32 21.70 18.76 7.54
C SER A 32 21.01 19.48 6.38
N SER A 33 19.91 18.91 5.91
CA SER A 33 18.63 19.62 5.66
C SER A 33 17.48 18.62 5.46
N SER A 34 16.40 18.85 6.17
CA SER A 34 15.27 17.94 6.35
C SER A 34 14.29 17.99 5.18
N THR A 35 14.23 16.92 4.39
CA THR A 35 13.00 16.48 3.74
C THR A 35 13.06 14.96 3.56
N SER A 36 12.33 14.26 4.42
CA SER A 36 12.17 12.81 4.41
C SER A 36 11.25 12.39 3.25
N THR A 37 11.70 12.58 2.02
CA THR A 37 11.10 11.89 0.89
C THR A 37 11.58 10.45 1.03
N ALA A 38 10.65 9.52 1.29
CA ALA A 38 10.89 8.10 1.00
C ALA A 38 11.59 8.00 -0.36
N THR A 39 12.49 7.04 -0.56
CA THR A 39 13.51 6.95 -1.64
C THR A 39 13.01 7.01 -3.11
N SER A 40 11.80 7.50 -3.36
CA SER A 40 11.04 7.48 -4.61
C SER A 40 10.87 6.07 -5.17
N GLY A 41 11.00 5.07 -4.30
CA GLY A 41 10.98 3.66 -4.68
C GLY A 41 12.22 3.19 -5.44
N GLN A 42 13.29 3.98 -5.52
CA GLN A 42 14.46 3.71 -6.37
C GLN A 42 15.63 3.06 -5.61
N VAL A 43 15.53 2.94 -4.28
CA VAL A 43 16.56 2.30 -3.46
C VAL A 43 16.04 0.96 -2.94
N ALA A 44 16.83 -0.10 -3.14
CA ALA A 44 16.56 -1.41 -2.60
C ALA A 44 17.07 -1.49 -1.14
N LEU A 45 16.14 -1.37 -0.20
CA LEU A 45 16.36 -1.36 1.25
C LEU A 45 16.36 -2.79 1.81
N THR A 46 17.25 -3.06 2.76
CA THR A 46 17.11 -4.20 3.67
C THR A 46 15.88 -4.03 4.57
N GLU A 47 15.52 -5.10 5.30
CA GLU A 47 14.43 -5.05 6.27
C GLU A 47 14.63 -3.96 7.34
N ASP A 48 15.84 -3.85 7.90
CA ASP A 48 16.14 -2.87 8.94
C ASP A 48 16.15 -1.44 8.40
N GLU A 49 16.68 -1.22 7.19
CA GLU A 49 16.64 0.09 6.53
C GLU A 49 15.20 0.52 6.21
N LEU A 50 14.34 -0.41 5.77
CA LEU A 50 12.92 -0.15 5.54
C LEU A 50 12.23 0.28 6.85
N LYS A 51 12.42 -0.47 7.93
CA LYS A 51 11.81 -0.16 9.24
C LYS A 51 12.29 1.19 9.76
N ALA A 52 13.59 1.45 9.70
CA ALA A 52 14.18 2.73 10.10
C ALA A 52 13.61 3.90 9.28
N ALA A 53 13.42 3.70 7.97
CA ALA A 53 12.80 4.70 7.10
C ALA A 53 11.34 4.99 7.51
N VAL A 54 10.53 3.96 7.80
CA VAL A 54 9.15 4.13 8.25
C VAL A 54 9.07 4.86 9.59
N ILE A 55 9.90 4.47 10.58
CA ILE A 55 9.98 5.14 11.89
C ILE A 55 10.30 6.63 11.71
N LYS A 56 11.26 6.96 10.84
CA LYS A 56 11.65 8.35 10.55
C LYS A 56 10.52 9.17 9.91
N LEU A 57 9.65 8.53 9.13
CA LEU A 57 8.48 9.17 8.53
C LEU A 57 7.34 9.39 9.53
N ASN A 58 7.43 8.82 10.74
CA ASN A 58 6.43 8.94 11.80
C ASN A 58 5.01 8.60 11.30
N THR A 59 4.90 7.50 10.55
CA THR A 59 3.64 7.00 9.98
C THR A 59 3.53 5.49 10.19
N VAL A 60 2.33 4.96 10.07
CA VAL A 60 2.08 3.51 10.10
C VAL A 60 2.02 3.00 8.67
N VAL A 61 2.86 2.02 8.32
CA VAL A 61 2.83 1.38 7.00
C VAL A 61 2.64 -0.12 7.20
N TYR A 62 1.65 -0.70 6.55
CA TYR A 62 1.45 -2.14 6.53
C TYR A 62 2.36 -2.82 5.50
N TRP A 63 2.80 -4.03 5.84
CA TRP A 63 3.63 -4.89 4.99
C TRP A 63 3.35 -6.36 5.30
N ALA A 64 3.77 -7.26 4.42
CA ALA A 64 3.61 -8.70 4.55
C ALA A 64 4.76 -9.40 5.33
N GLY A 65 5.59 -8.65 6.05
CA GLY A 65 6.81 -9.19 6.68
C GLY A 65 7.95 -9.41 5.69
N PRO A 66 9.07 -10.01 6.13
CA PRO A 66 10.19 -10.26 5.25
C PRO A 66 9.93 -11.43 4.29
N LEU A 67 10.45 -11.32 3.07
CA LEU A 67 10.52 -12.42 2.12
C LEU A 67 11.97 -12.85 1.91
N GLU A 68 12.16 -14.14 1.66
CA GLU A 68 13.47 -14.73 1.43
C GLU A 68 14.20 -14.02 0.28
N ASN A 69 15.46 -13.62 0.53
CA ASN A 69 16.32 -12.89 -0.40
C ASN A 69 15.71 -11.61 -0.99
N ALA A 70 14.66 -11.05 -0.38
CA ALA A 70 14.03 -9.83 -0.86
C ALA A 70 14.68 -8.58 -0.26
N LYS A 71 14.72 -7.52 -1.06
CA LYS A 71 14.82 -6.14 -0.58
C LYS A 71 13.51 -5.41 -0.85
N TYR A 72 13.39 -4.20 -0.32
CA TYR A 72 12.16 -3.44 -0.35
C TYR A 72 12.39 -2.05 -0.90
N THR A 73 11.43 -1.54 -1.64
CA THR A 73 11.41 -0.12 -1.98
C THR A 73 10.27 0.55 -1.23
N LEU A 74 10.55 1.73 -0.65
CA LEU A 74 9.55 2.55 0.00
C LEU A 74 9.32 3.83 -0.81
N THR A 75 8.07 4.07 -1.16
CA THR A 75 7.58 5.33 -1.74
C THR A 75 6.49 5.88 -0.86
N MET A 76 6.46 7.19 -0.65
CA MET A 76 5.39 7.90 0.03
C MET A 76 5.03 9.14 -0.79
N ASN A 77 3.75 9.37 -1.03
CA ASN A 77 3.28 10.57 -1.72
C ASN A 77 2.83 11.66 -0.74
N GLU A 78 2.56 12.86 -1.25
CA GLU A 78 2.13 14.02 -0.46
C GLU A 78 0.80 13.80 0.27
N ALA A 79 -0.06 12.92 -0.25
CA ALA A 79 -1.33 12.53 0.37
C ALA A 79 -1.16 11.53 1.53
N GLY A 80 0.07 11.13 1.85
CA GLY A 80 0.38 10.20 2.93
C GLY A 80 0.22 8.72 2.56
N ALA A 81 -0.04 8.40 1.29
CA ALA A 81 -0.07 7.01 0.84
C ALA A 81 1.36 6.46 0.76
N ALA A 82 1.59 5.31 1.41
CA ALA A 82 2.88 4.64 1.48
C ALA A 82 2.83 3.30 0.75
N PHE A 83 3.87 2.98 -0.02
CA PHE A 83 3.96 1.80 -0.86
C PHE A 83 5.25 1.04 -0.54
N ILE A 84 5.11 -0.23 -0.12
CA ILE A 84 6.21 -1.16 0.04
C ILE A 84 6.13 -2.17 -1.10
N ARG A 85 7.16 -2.19 -1.95
CA ARG A 85 7.30 -3.16 -3.03
C ARG A 85 8.43 -4.13 -2.72
N TYR A 86 8.17 -5.41 -2.99
CA TYR A 86 9.07 -6.52 -2.71
C TYR A 86 9.92 -6.85 -3.94
N LEU A 87 11.23 -6.71 -3.82
CA LEU A 87 12.21 -6.93 -4.88
C LEU A 87 12.94 -8.26 -4.68
N PRO A 88 12.63 -9.31 -5.47
CA PRO A 88 13.37 -10.56 -5.43
C PRO A 88 14.86 -10.32 -5.70
N ASN A 89 15.73 -10.87 -4.85
CA ASN A 89 17.20 -10.68 -4.90
C ASN A 89 17.65 -9.20 -4.82
N GLY A 90 16.75 -8.29 -4.46
CA GLY A 90 16.97 -6.85 -4.46
C GLY A 90 17.05 -6.20 -5.85
N GLU A 91 16.58 -6.88 -6.89
CA GLU A 91 16.60 -6.40 -8.27
C GLU A 91 15.32 -5.64 -8.63
N GLY A 92 15.41 -4.73 -9.61
CA GLY A 92 14.22 -4.08 -10.18
C GLY A 92 13.75 -2.80 -9.47
N ALA A 93 14.60 -2.15 -8.67
CA ALA A 93 14.23 -0.89 -8.01
C ALA A 93 13.77 0.20 -9.01
N ASN A 94 14.34 0.25 -10.21
CA ASN A 94 13.95 1.19 -11.28
C ASN A 94 12.89 0.62 -12.25
N ASP A 95 12.45 -0.61 -12.04
CA ASP A 95 11.48 -1.26 -12.91
C ASP A 95 10.07 -0.82 -12.52
N THR A 96 9.29 -0.30 -13.46
CA THR A 96 7.93 0.21 -13.21
C THR A 96 6.83 -0.79 -13.56
N ALA A 97 7.17 -2.00 -14.01
CA ALA A 97 6.19 -3.01 -14.35
C ALA A 97 5.42 -3.52 -13.12
N LYS A 98 4.12 -3.79 -13.30
CA LYS A 98 3.24 -4.39 -12.28
C LYS A 98 3.49 -5.89 -12.09
N LYS A 99 4.70 -6.26 -11.68
CA LYS A 99 5.14 -7.67 -11.52
C LYS A 99 5.75 -7.98 -10.15
N TYR A 100 5.60 -7.08 -9.20
CA TYR A 100 6.14 -7.21 -7.85
C TYR A 100 4.98 -7.17 -6.86
N LEU A 101 5.04 -8.00 -5.82
CA LEU A 101 4.17 -7.85 -4.65
C LEU A 101 4.32 -6.42 -4.13
N THR A 102 3.20 -5.74 -3.94
CA THR A 102 3.15 -4.38 -3.38
C THR A 102 2.10 -4.34 -2.30
N VAL A 103 2.48 -3.81 -1.13
CA VAL A 103 1.55 -3.48 -0.05
C VAL A 103 1.50 -1.97 0.06
N ALA A 104 0.33 -1.40 -0.17
CA ALA A 104 0.08 0.02 -0.02
C ALA A 104 -0.76 0.30 1.23
N THR A 105 -0.49 1.42 1.89
CA THR A 105 -1.27 1.93 3.03
C THR A 105 -1.73 3.34 2.71
N TYR A 106 -3.04 3.56 2.78
CA TYR A 106 -3.70 4.83 2.48
C TYR A 106 -4.39 5.37 3.72
N MET A 107 -4.30 6.69 3.93
CA MET A 107 -5.13 7.37 4.92
C MET A 107 -6.52 7.60 4.34
N VAL A 108 -7.51 6.87 4.86
CA VAL A 108 -8.89 6.93 4.39
C VAL A 108 -9.79 7.05 5.60
N ASN A 109 -10.55 8.15 5.68
CA ASN A 109 -11.51 8.31 6.76
C ASN A 109 -12.58 7.22 6.69
N ALA A 110 -12.88 6.60 7.83
CA ALA A 110 -13.82 5.49 7.91
C ALA A 110 -13.48 4.32 6.95
N ALA A 111 -12.18 4.01 6.80
CA ALA A 111 -11.67 3.00 5.88
C ALA A 111 -12.40 1.64 5.98
N TYR A 112 -12.71 1.20 7.20
CA TYR A 112 -13.46 -0.04 7.43
C TYR A 112 -14.82 -0.05 6.74
N ASP A 113 -15.61 1.01 6.91
CA ASP A 113 -16.94 1.12 6.31
C ASP A 113 -16.86 1.29 4.79
N ALA A 114 -15.86 2.04 4.30
CA ALA A 114 -15.60 2.19 2.88
C ALA A 114 -15.28 0.84 2.20
N VAL A 115 -14.42 0.01 2.80
CA VAL A 115 -14.09 -1.33 2.29
C VAL A 115 -15.31 -2.25 2.32
N LYS A 116 -16.12 -2.21 3.39
CA LYS A 116 -17.38 -2.98 3.45
C LYS A 116 -18.37 -2.54 2.37
N ALA A 117 -18.49 -1.24 2.13
CA ALA A 117 -19.38 -0.71 1.09
C ALA A 117 -18.95 -1.20 -0.30
N ALA A 118 -17.66 -1.08 -0.63
CA ALA A 118 -17.11 -1.55 -1.90
C ALA A 118 -17.29 -3.07 -2.10
N GLY A 119 -17.17 -3.86 -1.03
CA GLY A 119 -17.43 -5.31 -1.07
C GLY A 119 -18.89 -5.69 -1.38
N ASN A 120 -19.84 -4.76 -1.23
CA ASN A 120 -21.26 -4.95 -1.54
C ASN A 120 -21.68 -4.34 -2.90
N GLU A 121 -20.77 -3.65 -3.59
CA GLU A 121 -21.04 -3.11 -4.92
C GLU A 121 -21.15 -4.21 -5.98
N GLN A 122 -21.66 -3.83 -7.15
CA GLN A 122 -21.67 -4.72 -8.30
C GLN A 122 -20.24 -5.17 -8.64
N ASP A 123 -20.04 -6.47 -8.74
CA ASP A 123 -18.74 -7.14 -8.96
C ASP A 123 -17.76 -7.10 -7.78
N GLY A 124 -18.15 -6.49 -6.66
CA GLY A 124 -17.43 -6.56 -5.39
C GLY A 124 -17.61 -7.93 -4.73
N ILE A 125 -16.53 -8.43 -4.14
CA ILE A 125 -16.54 -9.59 -3.24
C ILE A 125 -16.05 -9.11 -1.89
N GLY A 126 -16.97 -8.99 -0.94
CA GLY A 126 -16.70 -8.63 0.46
C GLY A 126 -16.55 -9.86 1.36
N LEU A 127 -15.61 -9.79 2.31
CA LEU A 127 -15.49 -10.75 3.41
C LEU A 127 -14.93 -10.09 4.68
N THR A 128 -14.94 -10.84 5.78
CA THR A 128 -14.32 -10.42 7.04
C THR A 128 -13.33 -11.48 7.48
N THR A 129 -12.10 -11.07 7.80
CA THR A 129 -11.06 -11.97 8.30
C THR A 129 -11.32 -12.36 9.76
N ALA A 130 -10.64 -13.40 10.24
CA ALA A 130 -10.78 -13.87 11.63
C ALA A 130 -10.36 -12.83 12.68
N ASP A 131 -9.43 -11.94 12.33
CA ASP A 131 -9.00 -10.79 13.14
C ASP A 131 -9.87 -9.53 12.94
N GLY A 132 -10.99 -9.65 12.23
CA GLY A 132 -12.03 -8.64 12.15
C GLY A 132 -11.81 -7.56 11.11
N ALA A 133 -10.86 -7.71 10.19
CA ALA A 133 -10.68 -6.77 9.09
C ALA A 133 -11.80 -6.95 8.05
N ALA A 134 -12.33 -5.84 7.54
CA ALA A 134 -13.12 -5.86 6.32
C ALA A 134 -12.19 -6.06 5.13
N VAL A 135 -12.61 -6.83 4.15
CA VAL A 135 -11.85 -7.12 2.93
C VAL A 135 -12.76 -6.97 1.71
N TYR A 136 -12.23 -6.37 0.64
CA TYR A 136 -12.88 -6.38 -0.67
C TYR A 136 -11.89 -6.64 -1.81
N TYR A 137 -12.37 -7.28 -2.86
CA TYR A 137 -11.72 -7.28 -4.18
C TYR A 137 -12.78 -7.29 -5.29
N ASN A 138 -12.42 -6.83 -6.49
CA ASN A 138 -13.30 -6.94 -7.65
C ASN A 138 -13.15 -8.32 -8.30
N LYS A 139 -14.25 -9.03 -8.56
CA LYS A 139 -14.21 -10.40 -9.12
C LYS A 139 -13.54 -10.48 -10.51
N ASN A 140 -13.50 -9.37 -11.25
CA ASN A 140 -12.86 -9.25 -12.55
C ASN A 140 -11.38 -8.80 -12.46
N SER A 141 -10.89 -8.47 -11.25
CA SER A 141 -9.52 -7.99 -10.99
C SER A 141 -9.03 -8.42 -9.60
N ALA A 142 -8.90 -9.73 -9.41
CA ALA A 142 -8.56 -10.33 -8.11
C ALA A 142 -7.08 -10.21 -7.69
N SER A 143 -6.25 -9.52 -8.48
CA SER A 143 -4.85 -9.25 -8.13
C SER A 143 -4.69 -8.11 -7.12
N ASN A 144 -5.71 -7.26 -6.92
CA ASN A 144 -5.72 -6.20 -5.91
C ASN A 144 -6.78 -6.54 -4.86
N VAL A 145 -6.34 -6.69 -3.61
CA VAL A 145 -7.21 -6.97 -2.48
C VAL A 145 -7.04 -5.86 -1.47
N TYR A 146 -8.14 -5.29 -1.04
CA TYR A 146 -8.16 -4.18 -0.10
C TYR A 146 -8.66 -4.68 1.24
N MET A 147 -8.08 -4.18 2.32
CA MET A 147 -8.54 -4.48 3.67
C MET A 147 -8.44 -3.26 4.58
N ALA A 148 -9.27 -3.24 5.62
CA ALA A 148 -9.21 -2.23 6.66
C ALA A 148 -9.65 -2.82 8.00
N TYR A 149 -8.99 -2.41 9.08
CA TYR A 149 -9.37 -2.80 10.45
C TYR A 149 -10.35 -1.79 11.05
N PRO A 150 -11.28 -2.22 11.92
CA PRO A 150 -12.18 -1.31 12.61
C PRO A 150 -11.40 -0.32 13.49
N GLY A 151 -11.89 0.93 13.55
CA GLY A 151 -11.29 1.98 14.39
C GLY A 151 -9.99 2.59 13.87
N GLN A 152 -9.56 2.24 12.65
CA GLN A 152 -8.41 2.84 11.99
C GLN A 152 -8.84 3.55 10.71
N ASP A 153 -8.33 4.77 10.49
CA ASP A 153 -8.47 5.50 9.22
C ASP A 153 -7.40 5.06 8.21
N LEU A 154 -7.17 3.75 8.11
CA LEU A 154 -6.16 3.14 7.25
C LEU A 154 -6.80 2.07 6.36
N GLN A 155 -6.67 2.27 5.05
CA GLN A 155 -6.95 1.23 4.05
C GLN A 155 -5.63 0.64 3.58
N ILE A 156 -5.59 -0.69 3.47
CA ILE A 156 -4.44 -1.45 3.03
C ILE A 156 -4.80 -2.07 1.69
N GLU A 157 -3.93 -1.97 0.69
CA GLU A 157 -4.05 -2.67 -0.59
C GLU A 157 -2.90 -3.64 -0.73
N VAL A 158 -3.22 -4.88 -1.10
CA VAL A 158 -2.24 -5.91 -1.45
C VAL A 158 -2.41 -6.20 -2.93
N PHE A 159 -1.37 -5.88 -3.71
CA PHE A 159 -1.25 -6.29 -5.09
C PHE A 159 -0.27 -7.46 -5.19
N ASP A 160 -0.67 -8.54 -5.87
CA ASP A 160 0.25 -9.60 -6.30
C ASP A 160 -0.08 -10.03 -7.73
N PRO A 161 0.92 -10.12 -8.64
CA PRO A 161 0.69 -10.58 -10.01
C PRO A 161 0.30 -12.06 -10.08
N THR A 162 0.59 -12.85 -9.05
CA THR A 162 0.22 -14.26 -8.97
C THR A 162 -1.25 -14.39 -8.57
N PRO A 163 -2.11 -15.01 -9.40
CA PRO A 163 -3.53 -15.15 -9.09
C PRO A 163 -3.78 -15.76 -7.71
N GLY A 164 -4.61 -15.11 -6.90
CA GLY A 164 -5.01 -15.56 -5.57
C GLY A 164 -4.00 -15.31 -4.45
N ARG A 165 -2.75 -14.92 -4.75
CA ARG A 165 -1.73 -14.70 -3.72
C ARG A 165 -2.06 -13.51 -2.82
N ALA A 166 -2.53 -12.39 -3.37
CA ALA A 166 -2.97 -11.24 -2.57
C ALA A 166 -4.08 -11.61 -1.57
N LEU A 167 -5.07 -12.40 -2.01
CA LEU A 167 -6.15 -12.87 -1.15
C LEU A 167 -5.66 -13.83 -0.07
N GLN A 168 -4.70 -14.70 -0.39
CA GLN A 168 -4.05 -15.57 0.59
C GLN A 168 -3.32 -14.75 1.67
N LEU A 169 -2.58 -13.71 1.28
CA LEU A 169 -1.85 -12.86 2.21
C LEU A 169 -2.81 -12.15 3.18
N VAL A 170 -3.89 -11.56 2.66
CA VAL A 170 -4.91 -10.85 3.46
C VAL A 170 -5.67 -11.80 4.40
N ASN A 171 -6.00 -13.02 3.96
CA ASN A 171 -6.74 -13.98 4.80
C ASN A 171 -5.88 -14.71 5.83
N THR A 172 -4.55 -14.62 5.74
CA THR A 172 -3.67 -15.25 6.72
C THR A 172 -3.50 -14.31 7.91
N THR A 173 -4.17 -14.64 9.02
CA THR A 173 -4.13 -13.84 10.25
C THR A 173 -2.70 -13.53 10.69
N GLY A 174 -2.45 -12.25 10.96
CA GLY A 174 -1.16 -11.77 11.43
C GLY A 174 -0.06 -11.71 10.37
N LEU A 175 -0.34 -12.00 9.10
CA LEU A 175 0.67 -11.90 8.05
C LEU A 175 0.92 -10.43 7.63
N LEU A 176 -0.15 -9.64 7.46
CA LEU A 176 0.00 -8.20 7.29
C LEU A 176 0.15 -7.53 8.66
N LYS A 177 1.30 -6.89 8.85
CA LYS A 177 1.66 -6.25 10.13
C LYS A 177 1.90 -4.76 9.91
N PRO A 178 1.65 -3.91 10.91
CA PRO A 178 2.12 -2.53 10.87
C PRO A 178 3.63 -2.46 11.14
N VAL A 179 4.32 -1.57 10.43
CA VAL A 179 5.64 -1.02 10.78
C VAL A 179 5.42 0.37 11.36
N ARG A 180 6.07 0.66 12.48
CA ARG A 180 5.95 1.90 13.24
C ARG A 180 7.20 2.11 14.09
#